data_AF-A0A3P6RSK2-F1
#
_entry.id   AF-A0A3P6RSK2-F1
#
_cell.length_a   1.000
_cell.length_b   1.000
_cell.length_c   1.000
_cell.angle_alpha   90.00
_cell.angle_beta   90.00
_cell.angle_gamma   90.00
#
_symmetry.space_group_name_H-M   'P 1'
#
loop_
_entity.id
_entity.type
_entity.pdbx_description
1 polymer ?
#
loop_
_entity_poly.entity_id
_entity_poly.type
_entity_poly.pdbx_seq_one_letter_code
_entity_poly.pdbx_strand_id
1 'polypeptide(L)'
;YLVLSLSSVKAVLDFLKKLFCDDFQVAAGGRADSLIDVITESVAENGYTRKFQVHVLTALVHGVFDHLISTDLLVSSSLPPNAPPQSLSQVGVNISYMAMRAVDCLWNGLLVGESLRLLQLLYSVYGIASRKENREINLDSLTSSIMRCVLYILSRPIENVQIQMSVLDTLSSVVTKRYIFLSSNESWFFTSLTHLIFMLSVTPDIMQQDGAPLEKASAQVSLFIHHI
;
A
#
# COMPACT_ATOMS: atom_id res chain seq x y z
N TYR A 1 15.44 10.19 11.21
CA TYR A 1 14.14 9.99 11.87
C TYR A 1 13.74 11.12 12.82
N LEU A 2 14.67 11.72 13.59
CA LEU A 2 14.39 12.93 14.40
C LEU A 2 13.78 14.10 13.58
N VAL A 3 14.18 14.24 12.31
CA VAL A 3 13.69 15.32 11.42
C VAL A 3 12.18 15.24 11.16
N LEU A 4 11.59 14.04 11.05
CA LEU A 4 10.13 13.89 10.87
C LEU A 4 9.35 14.27 12.14
N SER A 5 10.01 14.29 13.31
CA SER A 5 9.40 14.72 14.57
C SER A 5 9.46 16.23 14.79
N LEU A 6 10.15 16.98 13.92
CA LEU A 6 10.18 18.44 14.01
C LEU A 6 8.78 19.00 13.71
N SER A 7 8.36 19.96 14.53
CA SER A 7 7.02 20.58 14.41
C SER A 7 6.77 21.20 13.03
N SER A 8 7.80 21.79 12.42
CA SER A 8 7.71 22.37 11.07
C SER A 8 7.47 21.30 10.00
N VAL A 9 8.19 20.18 10.06
CA VAL A 9 8.01 19.05 9.12
C VAL A 9 6.63 18.43 9.29
N LYS A 10 6.18 18.24 10.54
CA LYS A 10 4.82 17.77 10.83
C LYS A 10 3.76 18.72 10.24
N ALA A 11 3.92 20.03 10.40
CA ALA A 11 2.99 21.01 9.84
C ALA A 11 2.94 20.95 8.30
N VAL A 12 4.07 20.76 7.63
CA VAL A 12 4.11 20.57 6.16
C VAL A 12 3.42 19.26 5.75
N LEU A 13 3.67 18.16 6.46
CA LEU A 13 2.97 16.89 6.19
C LEU A 13 1.46 17.00 6.45
N ASP A 14 1.04 17.71 7.50
CA ASP A 14 -0.35 17.98 7.80
C ASP A 14 -1.03 18.82 6.70
N PHE A 15 -0.31 19.81 6.16
CA PHE A 15 -0.76 20.58 5.00
C PHE A 15 -0.89 19.71 3.74
N LEU A 16 0.14 18.91 3.42
CA LEU A 16 0.10 18.02 2.25
C LEU A 16 -1.04 17.00 2.34
N LYS A 17 -1.33 16.44 3.52
CA LYS A 17 -2.48 15.55 3.73
C LYS A 17 -3.81 16.21 3.36
N LYS A 18 -3.99 17.49 3.72
CA LYS A 18 -5.18 18.25 3.33
C LYS A 18 -5.23 18.48 1.82
N LEU A 19 -4.08 18.74 1.20
CA LEU A 19 -4.01 18.89 -0.26
C LEU A 19 -4.40 17.59 -0.99
N PHE A 20 -4.01 16.42 -0.47
CA PHE A 20 -4.47 15.12 -0.98
C PHE A 20 -5.98 14.94 -0.85
N CYS A 21 -6.55 15.37 0.27
CA CYS A 21 -7.99 15.41 0.45
C CYS A 21 -8.66 16.24 -0.66
N ASP A 22 -8.18 17.47 -0.88
CA ASP A 22 -8.68 18.34 -1.95
C ASP A 22 -8.54 17.67 -3.33
N ASP A 23 -7.40 17.03 -3.60
CA ASP A 23 -7.13 16.30 -4.85
C ASP A 23 -8.18 15.20 -5.10
N PHE A 24 -8.53 14.42 -4.07
CA PHE A 24 -9.57 13.39 -4.19
C PHE A 24 -10.95 13.96 -4.54
N GLN A 25 -11.23 15.19 -4.11
CA GLN A 25 -12.50 15.88 -4.34
C GLN A 25 -12.56 16.67 -5.65
N VAL A 26 -11.43 17.04 -6.25
CA VAL A 26 -11.39 17.97 -7.40
C VAL A 26 -10.97 17.27 -8.69
N ALA A 27 -10.20 16.18 -8.62
CA ALA A 27 -9.69 15.51 -9.82
C ALA A 27 -10.81 14.85 -10.65
N ALA A 28 -11.14 15.44 -11.80
CA ALA A 28 -11.96 14.86 -12.86
C ALA A 28 -11.09 14.22 -13.96
N GLY A 29 -11.60 13.19 -14.63
CA GLY A 29 -10.85 12.21 -15.42
C GLY A 29 -9.84 12.73 -16.45
N GLY A 30 -8.70 12.03 -16.53
CA GLY A 30 -7.58 12.30 -17.44
C GLY A 30 -6.23 12.35 -16.71
N ARG A 31 -5.87 11.29 -15.98
CA ARG A 31 -4.80 11.23 -14.97
C ARG A 31 -3.38 11.27 -15.54
N ALA A 32 -2.97 12.39 -16.12
CA ALA A 32 -1.56 12.67 -16.40
C ALA A 32 -0.85 13.44 -15.26
N ASP A 33 -1.58 13.98 -14.27
CA ASP A 33 -1.00 14.93 -13.30
C ASP A 33 -1.59 14.80 -11.87
N SER A 34 -1.91 13.60 -11.38
CA SER A 34 -2.42 13.49 -10.00
C SER A 34 -1.35 13.90 -8.99
N LEU A 35 -1.75 14.40 -7.82
CA LEU A 35 -0.79 14.88 -6.82
C LEU A 35 0.21 13.77 -6.38
N ILE A 36 -0.24 12.51 -6.32
CA ILE A 36 0.65 11.38 -6.02
C ILE A 36 1.66 11.14 -7.15
N ASP A 37 1.28 11.32 -8.42
CA ASP A 37 2.20 11.15 -9.55
C ASP A 37 3.28 12.20 -9.53
N VAL A 38 2.89 13.49 -9.44
CA VAL A 38 3.82 14.62 -9.37
C VAL A 38 4.82 14.45 -8.22
N ILE A 39 4.34 14.08 -7.03
CA ILE A 39 5.22 13.86 -5.88
C ILE A 39 6.13 12.65 -6.10
N THR A 40 5.62 11.55 -6.63
CA THR A 40 6.41 10.33 -6.86
C THR A 40 7.51 10.56 -7.89
N GLU A 41 7.18 11.22 -9.00
CA GLU A 41 8.13 11.54 -10.08
C GLU A 41 9.19 12.55 -9.63
N SER A 42 8.89 13.37 -8.62
CA SER A 42 9.86 14.30 -8.02
C SER A 42 10.90 13.63 -7.10
N VAL A 43 10.70 12.35 -6.74
CA VAL A 43 11.68 11.62 -5.93
C VAL A 43 12.91 11.33 -6.78
N ALA A 44 14.08 11.74 -6.29
CA ALA A 44 15.33 11.53 -7.00
C ALA A 44 15.59 10.04 -7.22
N GLU A 45 15.91 9.65 -8.45
CA GLU A 45 16.26 8.26 -8.78
C GLU A 45 17.45 7.77 -7.96
N ASN A 46 18.45 8.64 -7.77
CA ASN A 46 19.74 8.37 -7.16
C ASN A 46 20.17 9.52 -6.23
N GLY A 47 21.19 9.27 -5.40
CA GLY A 47 21.88 10.33 -4.63
C GLY A 47 21.54 10.38 -3.13
N TYR A 48 22.20 11.31 -2.43
CA TYR A 48 22.19 11.38 -0.96
C TYR A 48 20.82 11.80 -0.38
N THR A 49 19.99 12.52 -1.13
CA THR A 49 18.66 12.97 -0.70
C THR A 49 17.58 11.91 -0.88
N ARG A 50 17.76 10.95 -1.81
CA ARG A 50 16.75 9.94 -2.15
C ARG A 50 16.24 9.19 -0.93
N LYS A 51 17.15 8.71 -0.08
CA LYS A 51 16.79 7.98 1.15
C LYS A 51 15.83 8.83 1.98
N PHE A 52 16.15 10.10 2.20
CA PHE A 52 15.29 10.99 2.97
C PHE A 52 13.93 11.22 2.29
N GLN A 53 13.90 11.47 0.97
CA GLN A 53 12.67 11.65 0.21
C GLN A 53 11.75 10.43 0.29
N VAL A 54 12.29 9.22 0.15
CA VAL A 54 11.53 7.96 0.30
C VAL A 54 10.91 7.82 1.70
N HIS A 55 11.62 8.25 2.74
CA HIS A 55 11.07 8.22 4.11
C HIS A 55 9.97 9.27 4.30
N VAL A 56 10.13 10.46 3.71
CA VAL A 56 9.11 11.51 3.74
C VAL A 56 7.87 11.07 2.96
N LEU A 57 8.04 10.48 1.77
CA LEU A 57 6.95 9.93 0.96
C LEU A 57 6.21 8.82 1.72
N THR A 58 6.94 7.92 2.37
CA THR A 58 6.35 6.87 3.22
C THR A 58 5.48 7.47 4.33
N ALA A 59 6.01 8.46 5.06
CA ALA A 59 5.28 9.12 6.13
C ALA A 59 4.04 9.87 5.61
N LEU A 60 4.16 10.50 4.44
CA LEU A 60 3.05 11.20 3.77
C LEU A 60 1.94 10.23 3.35
N VAL A 61 2.28 9.15 2.63
CA VAL A 61 1.31 8.15 2.16
C VAL A 61 0.56 7.51 3.33
N HIS A 62 1.26 7.07 4.37
CA HIS A 62 0.61 6.56 5.58
C HIS A 62 -0.28 7.61 6.23
N GLY A 63 0.22 8.85 6.35
CA GLY A 63 -0.53 9.94 6.94
C GLY A 63 -1.81 10.30 6.16
N VAL A 64 -1.78 10.23 4.83
CA VAL A 64 -2.96 10.44 3.98
C VAL A 64 -4.02 9.39 4.26
N PHE A 65 -3.65 8.10 4.29
CA PHE A 65 -4.59 7.04 4.64
C PHE A 65 -5.10 7.13 6.09
N ASP A 66 -4.23 7.42 7.05
CA ASP A 66 -4.62 7.66 8.45
C ASP A 66 -5.68 8.77 8.53
N HIS A 67 -5.51 9.85 7.77
CA HIS A 67 -6.45 10.96 7.72
C HIS A 67 -7.77 10.58 7.03
N LEU A 68 -7.72 9.86 5.90
CA LEU A 68 -8.91 9.33 5.22
C LEU A 68 -9.73 8.42 6.15
N ILE A 69 -9.07 7.54 6.89
CA ILE A 69 -9.73 6.65 7.84
C ILE A 69 -10.34 7.45 8.99
N SER A 70 -9.60 8.41 9.55
CA SER A 70 -10.07 9.23 10.68
C SER A 70 -11.25 10.13 10.32
N THR A 71 -11.44 10.42 9.04
CA THR A 71 -12.53 11.23 8.52
C THR A 71 -13.64 10.39 7.89
N ASP A 72 -13.59 9.06 7.98
CA ASP A 72 -14.56 8.15 7.34
C ASP A 72 -14.75 8.42 5.83
N LEU A 73 -13.64 8.75 5.13
CA LEU A 73 -13.63 9.18 3.72
C LEU A 73 -14.38 10.49 3.46
N LEU A 74 -14.90 11.15 4.51
CA LEU A 74 -15.44 12.50 4.42
C LEU A 74 -14.28 13.45 4.19
N VAL A 75 -14.12 13.83 2.94
CA VAL A 75 -13.12 14.83 2.63
C VAL A 75 -13.59 16.16 3.23
N SER A 76 -12.93 16.52 4.34
CA SER A 76 -13.36 17.58 5.26
C SER A 76 -13.10 19.00 4.78
N SER A 77 -12.70 19.18 3.52
CA SER A 77 -12.42 20.49 2.97
C SER A 77 -13.63 21.08 2.27
N SER A 78 -13.95 22.32 2.63
CA SER A 78 -14.79 23.17 1.80
C SER A 78 -14.12 23.29 0.43
N LEU A 79 -14.77 22.73 -0.59
CA LEU A 79 -14.34 22.89 -1.98
C LEU A 79 -14.09 24.38 -2.26
N PRO A 80 -13.07 24.71 -3.09
CA PRO A 80 -12.92 26.06 -3.60
C PRO A 80 -14.26 26.57 -4.15
N PRO A 81 -14.60 27.87 -4.01
CA PRO A 81 -15.91 28.40 -4.41
C PRO A 81 -16.31 28.09 -5.86
N ASN A 82 -15.33 27.79 -6.72
CA ASN A 82 -15.50 27.55 -8.14
C ASN A 82 -15.34 26.07 -8.55
N ALA A 83 -15.13 25.15 -7.60
CA ALA A 83 -14.97 23.73 -7.88
C ALA A 83 -16.31 22.99 -7.73
N PRO A 84 -16.82 22.32 -8.78
CA PRO A 84 -18.02 21.52 -8.65
C PRO A 84 -17.76 20.33 -7.71
N PRO A 85 -18.66 20.03 -6.76
CA PRO A 85 -18.54 18.82 -5.94
C PRO A 85 -18.57 17.57 -6.81
N GLN A 86 -17.57 16.72 -6.64
CA GLN A 86 -17.52 15.42 -7.32
C GLN A 86 -18.47 14.43 -6.64
N SER A 87 -18.95 13.45 -7.40
CA SER A 87 -19.76 12.36 -6.86
C SER A 87 -18.92 11.49 -5.92
N LEU A 88 -19.58 10.84 -4.96
CA LEU A 88 -18.92 9.90 -4.05
C LEU A 88 -18.25 8.75 -4.82
N SER A 89 -18.84 8.33 -5.93
CA SER A 89 -18.24 7.35 -6.85
C SER A 89 -16.88 7.83 -7.37
N GLN A 90 -16.77 9.09 -7.83
CA GLN A 90 -15.52 9.64 -8.36
C GLN A 90 -14.46 9.81 -7.26
N VAL A 91 -14.86 10.24 -6.06
CA VAL A 91 -13.97 10.27 -4.89
C VAL A 91 -13.43 8.86 -4.61
N GLY A 92 -14.28 7.84 -4.68
CA GLY A 92 -13.88 6.43 -4.57
C GLY A 92 -12.85 5.99 -5.63
N VAL A 93 -13.00 6.45 -6.87
CA VAL A 93 -12.03 6.21 -7.96
C VAL A 93 -10.68 6.88 -7.70
N ASN A 94 -10.68 8.06 -7.09
CA ASN A 94 -9.45 8.79 -6.75
C ASN A 94 -8.73 8.13 -5.55
N ILE A 95 -9.48 7.74 -4.52
CA ILE A 95 -8.95 6.98 -3.37
C ILE A 95 -8.38 5.62 -3.81
N SER A 96 -9.10 4.90 -4.69
CA SER A 96 -8.62 3.62 -5.22
C SER A 96 -7.34 3.76 -6.04
N TYR A 97 -7.19 4.88 -6.76
CA TYR A 97 -5.97 5.17 -7.50
C TYR A 97 -4.81 5.56 -6.58
N MET A 98 -5.06 6.31 -5.51
CA MET A 98 -4.06 6.53 -4.46
C MET A 98 -3.60 5.19 -3.85
N ALA A 99 -4.50 4.26 -3.59
CA ALA A 99 -4.17 2.92 -3.13
C ALA A 99 -3.30 2.16 -4.14
N MET A 100 -3.68 2.18 -5.42
CA MET A 100 -2.90 1.57 -6.50
C MET A 100 -1.49 2.15 -6.54
N ARG A 101 -1.36 3.48 -6.54
CA ARG A 101 -0.07 4.18 -6.62
C ARG A 101 0.79 3.98 -5.37
N ALA A 102 0.19 3.91 -4.18
CA ALA A 102 0.90 3.56 -2.96
C ALA A 102 1.50 2.14 -3.06
N VAL A 103 0.73 1.18 -3.57
CA VAL A 103 1.22 -0.19 -3.79
C VAL A 103 2.29 -0.22 -4.88
N ASP A 104 2.14 0.51 -5.99
CA ASP A 104 3.21 0.64 -6.99
C ASP A 104 4.49 1.23 -6.39
N CYS A 105 4.38 2.25 -5.53
CA CYS A 105 5.52 2.81 -4.82
C CYS A 105 6.16 1.77 -3.88
N LEU A 106 5.38 0.90 -3.26
CA LEU A 106 5.90 -0.21 -2.46
C LEU A 106 6.72 -1.20 -3.31
N TRP A 107 6.18 -1.62 -4.47
CA TRP A 107 6.87 -2.51 -5.39
C TRP A 107 8.16 -1.89 -5.97
N ASN A 108 8.17 -0.57 -6.20
CA ASN A 108 9.32 0.16 -6.73
C ASN A 108 10.33 0.64 -5.66
N GLY A 109 10.15 0.26 -4.38
CA GLY A 109 11.06 0.64 -3.30
C GLY A 109 11.04 2.15 -2.97
N LEU A 110 9.92 2.81 -3.26
CA LEU A 110 9.64 4.21 -2.93
C LEU A 110 8.85 4.35 -1.61
N LEU A 111 8.34 3.24 -1.06
CA LEU A 111 7.88 3.13 0.33
C LEU A 111 8.76 2.15 1.10
N VAL A 112 9.08 2.48 2.36
CA VAL A 112 9.97 1.68 3.21
C VAL A 112 9.39 1.44 4.61
N GLY A 113 9.86 0.39 5.28
CA GLY A 113 9.76 0.24 6.73
C GLY A 113 8.51 -0.43 7.28
N GLU A 114 7.34 -0.36 6.64
CA GLU A 114 6.10 -0.94 7.21
C GLU A 114 5.07 -1.37 6.14
N SER A 115 5.40 -2.32 5.27
CA SER A 115 4.46 -2.83 4.24
C SER A 115 3.17 -3.42 4.84
N LEU A 116 3.27 -4.06 6.01
CA LEU A 116 2.10 -4.56 6.75
C LEU A 116 1.18 -3.42 7.21
N ARG A 117 1.74 -2.27 7.62
CA ARG A 117 0.94 -1.11 8.00
C ARG A 117 0.16 -0.57 6.81
N LEU A 118 0.79 -0.47 5.63
CA LEU A 118 0.06 -0.08 4.42
C LEU A 118 -1.11 -1.04 4.16
N LEU A 119 -0.90 -2.36 4.25
CA LEU A 119 -1.98 -3.34 4.10
C LEU A 119 -3.11 -3.12 5.12
N GLN A 120 -2.78 -2.86 6.39
CA GLN A 120 -3.77 -2.57 7.43
C GLN A 120 -4.57 -1.30 7.13
N LEU A 121 -3.91 -0.25 6.65
CA LEU A 121 -4.55 0.99 6.23
C LEU A 121 -5.51 0.74 5.06
N LEU A 122 -5.09 -0.02 4.04
CA LEU A 122 -5.94 -0.37 2.91
C LEU A 122 -7.17 -1.19 3.33
N TYR A 123 -7.03 -2.13 4.27
CA TYR A 123 -8.19 -2.84 4.83
C TYR A 123 -9.16 -1.90 5.55
N SER A 124 -8.65 -0.93 6.31
CA SER A 124 -9.49 0.06 7.00
C SER A 124 -10.24 0.94 5.99
N VAL A 125 -9.57 1.40 4.93
CA VAL A 125 -10.22 2.14 3.84
C VAL A 125 -11.31 1.30 3.17
N TYR A 126 -11.02 0.03 2.86
CA TYR A 126 -12.03 -0.90 2.32
C TYR A 126 -13.23 -1.06 3.27
N GLY A 127 -12.97 -1.18 4.57
CA GLY A 127 -14.01 -1.32 5.59
C GLY A 127 -14.96 -0.11 5.63
N ILE A 128 -14.45 1.09 5.35
CA ILE A 128 -15.29 2.30 5.25
C ILE A 128 -15.99 2.36 3.88
N ALA A 129 -15.27 2.12 2.80
CA ALA A 129 -15.80 2.20 1.43
C ALA A 129 -16.91 1.16 1.15
N SER A 130 -16.87 0.01 1.82
CA SER A 130 -17.87 -1.06 1.67
C SER A 130 -19.14 -0.88 2.49
N ARG A 131 -19.25 0.19 3.30
CA ARG A 131 -20.47 0.48 4.08
C ARG A 131 -21.66 0.77 3.16
N LYS A 132 -22.87 0.48 3.65
CA LYS A 132 -24.14 0.65 2.91
C LYS A 132 -24.43 2.09 2.45
N GLU A 133 -23.81 3.06 3.08
CA GLU A 133 -23.88 4.50 2.78
C GLU A 133 -22.95 4.89 1.62
N ASN A 134 -21.94 4.07 1.32
CA ASN A 134 -20.91 4.30 0.30
C ASN A 134 -21.06 3.41 -0.95
N ARG A 135 -22.28 2.94 -1.24
CA ARG A 135 -22.56 1.95 -2.32
C ARG A 135 -22.14 2.40 -3.73
N GLU A 136 -21.96 3.69 -3.93
CA GLU A 136 -21.54 4.26 -5.22
C GLU A 136 -20.03 4.04 -5.49
N ILE A 137 -19.26 3.71 -4.46
CA ILE A 137 -17.83 3.43 -4.58
C ILE A 137 -17.64 2.04 -5.18
N ASN A 138 -17.00 1.98 -6.34
CA ASN A 138 -16.51 0.72 -6.89
C ASN A 138 -15.29 0.25 -6.08
N LEU A 139 -15.33 -1.00 -5.61
CA LEU A 139 -14.30 -1.60 -4.75
C LEU A 139 -13.27 -2.42 -5.52
N ASP A 140 -13.42 -2.66 -6.81
CA ASP A 140 -12.59 -3.58 -7.60
C ASP A 140 -11.13 -3.12 -7.65
N SER A 141 -10.92 -1.83 -7.94
CA SER A 141 -9.57 -1.25 -7.99
C SER A 141 -8.88 -1.23 -6.62
N LEU A 142 -9.63 -0.94 -5.56
CA LEU A 142 -9.13 -1.00 -4.19
C LEU A 142 -8.79 -2.45 -3.78
N THR A 143 -9.65 -3.39 -4.14
CA THR A 143 -9.46 -4.83 -3.90
C THR A 143 -8.22 -5.36 -4.61
N SER A 144 -8.03 -5.01 -5.88
CA SER A 144 -6.83 -5.34 -6.64
C SER A 144 -5.56 -4.77 -6.00
N SER A 145 -5.62 -3.54 -5.49
CA SER A 145 -4.51 -2.92 -4.75
C SER A 145 -4.17 -3.69 -3.47
N ILE A 146 -5.19 -4.09 -2.69
CA ILE A 146 -5.01 -4.94 -1.50
C ILE A 146 -4.36 -6.27 -1.86
N MET A 147 -4.83 -6.92 -2.92
CA MET A 147 -4.26 -8.18 -3.42
C MET A 147 -2.78 -8.05 -3.79
N ARG A 148 -2.43 -7.02 -4.56
CA ARG A 148 -1.03 -6.73 -4.92
C ARG A 148 -0.17 -6.44 -3.69
N CYS A 149 -0.73 -5.79 -2.67
CA CYS A 149 -0.03 -5.55 -1.40
C CYS A 149 0.19 -6.85 -0.61
N VAL A 150 -0.79 -7.75 -0.56
CA VAL A 150 -0.66 -9.08 0.04
C VAL A 150 0.46 -9.87 -0.65
N LEU A 151 0.42 -9.96 -1.98
CA LEU A 151 1.45 -10.67 -2.75
C LEU A 151 2.83 -10.07 -2.55
N TYR A 152 2.93 -8.73 -2.47
CA TYR A 152 4.20 -8.06 -2.17
C TYR A 152 4.80 -8.60 -0.87
N ILE A 153 4.04 -8.57 0.22
CA ILE A 153 4.53 -9.00 1.55
C ILE A 153 4.93 -10.46 1.53
N LEU A 154 4.10 -11.33 0.97
CA LEU A 154 4.35 -12.77 0.91
C LEU A 154 5.52 -13.14 -0.03
N SER A 155 5.87 -12.28 -0.98
CA SER A 155 6.99 -12.50 -1.91
C SER A 155 8.36 -12.11 -1.33
N ARG A 156 8.41 -11.42 -0.19
CA ARG A 156 9.67 -10.94 0.38
C ARG A 156 10.44 -12.09 1.04
N PRO A 157 11.79 -12.11 0.92
CA PRO A 157 12.61 -13.08 1.64
C PRO A 157 12.48 -12.88 3.15
N ILE A 158 12.37 -13.98 3.89
CA ILE A 158 12.30 -13.96 5.36
C ILE A 158 13.71 -13.84 5.92
N GLU A 159 14.17 -12.60 6.10
CA GLU A 159 15.53 -12.31 6.57
C GLU A 159 15.62 -12.05 8.08
N ASN A 160 14.48 -11.78 8.73
CA ASN A 160 14.42 -11.51 10.17
C ASN A 160 13.03 -11.83 10.75
N VAL A 161 12.96 -11.84 12.08
CA VAL A 161 11.73 -12.15 12.85
C VAL A 161 10.59 -11.18 12.52
N GLN A 162 10.88 -9.89 12.28
CA GLN A 162 9.84 -8.91 11.96
C GLN A 162 9.16 -9.21 10.61
N ILE A 163 9.94 -9.62 9.60
CA ILE A 163 9.41 -10.04 8.31
C ILE A 163 8.61 -11.33 8.46
N GLN A 164 9.11 -12.30 9.23
CA GLN A 164 8.39 -13.54 9.51
C GLN A 164 7.02 -13.28 10.15
N MET A 165 6.97 -12.43 11.17
CA MET A 165 5.71 -12.02 11.80
C MET A 165 4.78 -11.31 10.81
N SER A 166 5.33 -10.43 9.97
CA SER A 166 4.55 -9.72 8.95
C SER A 166 3.91 -10.68 7.93
N VAL A 167 4.60 -11.75 7.54
CA VAL A 167 4.07 -12.81 6.66
C VAL A 167 2.95 -13.56 7.36
N LEU A 168 3.13 -13.99 8.60
CA LEU A 168 2.11 -14.70 9.38
C LEU A 168 0.86 -13.85 9.60
N ASP A 169 1.03 -12.58 9.97
CA ASP A 169 -0.06 -11.63 10.15
C ASP A 169 -0.81 -11.40 8.82
N THR A 170 -0.07 -11.33 7.72
CA THR A 170 -0.66 -11.20 6.38
C THR A 170 -1.51 -12.42 6.03
N LEU A 171 -0.99 -13.64 6.19
CA LEU A 171 -1.73 -14.88 5.94
C LEU A 171 -2.98 -14.99 6.82
N SER A 172 -2.84 -14.71 8.12
CA SER A 172 -3.97 -14.66 9.07
C SER A 172 -5.03 -13.64 8.63
N SER A 173 -4.59 -12.47 8.14
CA SER A 173 -5.48 -11.43 7.64
C SER A 173 -6.25 -11.86 6.38
N VAL A 174 -5.61 -12.61 5.47
CA VAL A 174 -6.25 -13.14 4.26
C VAL A 174 -7.36 -14.12 4.62
N VAL A 175 -7.11 -15.02 5.58
CA VAL A 175 -8.13 -15.97 6.07
C VAL A 175 -9.28 -15.23 6.75
N THR A 176 -8.96 -14.31 7.68
CA THR A 176 -9.97 -13.57 8.45
C THR A 176 -10.81 -12.66 7.56
N LYS A 177 -10.22 -12.04 6.54
CA LYS A 177 -10.87 -11.11 5.60
C LYS A 177 -11.15 -11.74 4.23
N ARG A 178 -11.31 -13.07 4.17
CA ARG A 178 -11.52 -13.84 2.92
C ARG A 178 -12.63 -13.30 2.03
N TYR A 179 -13.64 -12.65 2.60
CA TYR A 179 -14.75 -12.06 1.86
C TYR A 179 -14.31 -10.99 0.84
N ILE A 180 -13.24 -10.25 1.13
CA ILE A 180 -12.66 -9.25 0.21
C ILE A 180 -12.17 -9.97 -1.05
N PHE A 181 -11.40 -11.04 -0.87
CA PHE A 181 -10.75 -11.75 -1.97
C PHE A 181 -11.72 -12.59 -2.79
N LEU A 182 -12.61 -13.33 -2.12
CA LEU A 182 -13.58 -14.21 -2.78
C LEU A 182 -14.62 -13.44 -3.61
N SER A 183 -14.89 -12.17 -3.29
CA SER A 183 -15.82 -11.35 -4.05
C SER A 183 -15.33 -10.96 -5.45
N SER A 184 -14.01 -10.83 -5.62
CA SER A 184 -13.37 -10.44 -6.88
C SER A 184 -13.17 -11.60 -7.88
N ASN A 185 -13.00 -12.83 -7.37
CA ASN A 185 -12.67 -14.03 -8.14
C ASN A 185 -11.48 -13.89 -9.12
N GLU A 186 -10.46 -13.09 -8.75
CA GLU A 186 -9.29 -12.80 -9.59
C GLU A 186 -8.30 -13.98 -9.67
N SER A 187 -8.23 -14.65 -10.82
CA SER A 187 -7.40 -15.85 -11.01
C SER A 187 -5.90 -15.61 -10.80
N TRP A 188 -5.38 -14.47 -11.24
CA TRP A 188 -3.96 -14.12 -11.09
C TRP A 188 -3.56 -14.03 -9.62
N PHE A 189 -4.46 -13.56 -8.75
CA PHE A 189 -4.21 -13.44 -7.32
C PHE A 189 -4.14 -14.82 -6.68
N PHE A 190 -5.15 -15.68 -6.88
CA PHE A 190 -5.18 -17.00 -6.26
C PHE A 190 -4.05 -17.90 -6.76
N THR A 191 -3.73 -17.85 -8.05
CA THR A 191 -2.59 -18.59 -8.62
C THR A 191 -1.28 -18.17 -7.96
N SER A 192 -1.04 -16.87 -7.85
CA SER A 192 0.17 -16.33 -7.21
C SER A 192 0.20 -16.63 -5.71
N LEU A 193 -0.93 -16.51 -5.02
CA LEU A 193 -1.06 -16.81 -3.61
C LEU A 193 -0.75 -18.28 -3.31
N THR A 194 -1.30 -19.21 -4.10
CA THR A 194 -1.01 -20.65 -3.96
C THR A 194 0.46 -20.93 -4.15
N HIS A 195 1.09 -20.35 -5.18
CA HIS A 195 2.52 -20.50 -5.41
C HIS A 195 3.34 -19.98 -4.22
N LEU A 196 3.02 -18.79 -3.70
CA LEU A 196 3.71 -18.21 -2.54
C LEU A 196 3.52 -19.04 -1.28
N ILE A 197 2.32 -19.56 -1.02
CA ILE A 197 2.06 -20.45 0.12
C ILE A 197 2.89 -21.73 -0.01
N PHE A 198 2.95 -22.32 -1.21
CA PHE A 198 3.78 -23.50 -1.44
C PHE A 198 5.26 -23.18 -1.14
N MET A 199 5.78 -22.09 -1.69
CA MET A 199 7.16 -21.65 -1.44
C MET A 199 7.45 -21.37 0.04
N LEU A 200 6.49 -20.81 0.77
CA LEU A 200 6.60 -20.59 2.22
C LEU A 200 6.50 -21.89 3.03
N SER A 201 5.81 -22.91 2.50
CA SER A 201 5.67 -24.23 3.11
C SER A 201 6.86 -25.16 2.84
N VAL A 202 7.66 -24.87 1.81
CA VAL A 202 8.96 -25.51 1.60
C VAL A 202 9.88 -25.04 2.71
N THR A 203 9.81 -25.75 3.83
CA THR A 203 10.80 -25.70 4.88
C THR A 203 12.16 -25.97 4.22
N PRO A 204 13.18 -25.09 4.33
CA PRO A 204 14.53 -25.52 4.03
C PRO A 204 14.80 -26.72 4.92
N ASP A 205 15.28 -27.84 4.36
CA ASP A 205 15.54 -29.07 5.12
C ASP A 205 16.25 -28.75 6.44
N ILE A 206 15.52 -28.82 7.56
CA ILE A 206 16.07 -28.78 8.92
C ILE A 206 16.70 -30.16 9.25
N MET A 207 17.07 -30.93 8.22
CA MET A 207 17.83 -32.15 8.36
C MET A 207 19.27 -31.92 7.91
N GLN A 208 20.13 -31.74 8.91
CA GLN A 208 21.57 -31.99 8.94
C GLN A 208 22.51 -31.03 8.20
N GLN A 209 23.14 -30.12 8.96
CA GLN A 209 24.53 -30.33 9.40
C GLN A 209 24.90 -29.32 10.49
N ASP A 210 25.42 -29.84 11.61
CA ASP A 210 26.07 -29.07 12.66
C ASP A 210 27.10 -28.09 12.08
N GLY A 211 26.90 -26.79 12.28
CA GLY A 211 27.95 -25.78 12.18
C GLY A 211 28.14 -25.04 10.84
N ALA A 212 27.25 -25.17 9.85
CA ALA A 212 27.34 -24.37 8.62
C ALA A 212 26.59 -23.02 8.74
N PRO A 213 27.15 -21.90 8.23
CA PRO A 213 26.47 -20.61 8.24
C PRO A 213 25.22 -20.67 7.35
N LEU A 214 24.08 -20.19 7.88
CA LEU A 214 22.77 -20.15 7.21
C LEU A 214 22.90 -19.88 5.70
N GLU A 215 22.76 -20.93 4.89
CA GLU A 215 22.83 -20.80 3.45
C GLU A 215 21.63 -20.00 2.95
N LYS A 216 21.93 -19.03 2.08
CA LYS A 216 21.03 -18.11 1.37
C LYS A 216 20.14 -18.83 0.34
N ALA A 217 19.72 -20.07 0.61
CA ALA A 217 18.98 -20.91 -0.34
C ALA A 217 17.52 -20.48 -0.51
N SER A 218 16.92 -19.81 0.48
CA SER A 218 15.55 -19.28 0.38
C SER A 218 15.43 -18.00 -0.45
N ALA A 219 16.54 -17.35 -0.80
CA ALA A 219 16.55 -16.07 -1.51
C ALA A 219 16.61 -16.20 -3.04
N GLN A 220 17.01 -17.36 -3.59
CA GLN A 220 17.29 -17.48 -5.04
C GLN A 220 16.04 -17.61 -5.91
N VAL A 221 14.87 -18.00 -5.38
CA VAL A 221 13.66 -18.20 -6.21
C VAL A 221 12.83 -16.93 -6.37
N SER A 222 13.05 -15.89 -5.55
CA SER A 222 12.36 -14.59 -5.68
C SER A 222 12.77 -13.81 -6.96
N LEU A 223 13.85 -14.23 -7.64
CA LEU A 223 14.31 -13.62 -8.90
C LEU A 223 13.43 -13.95 -10.12
N PHE A 224 12.59 -15.00 -10.07
CA PHE A 224 11.74 -15.37 -11.20
C PHE A 224 10.50 -14.49 -11.39
N ILE A 225 10.16 -13.63 -10.41
CA ILE A 225 9.03 -12.70 -10.52
C ILE A 225 9.36 -11.50 -11.43
N HIS A 226 10.63 -11.26 -11.76
CA HIS A 226 11.03 -10.15 -12.64
C HIS A 226 10.88 -10.43 -14.14
N HIS A 227 10.36 -11.60 -14.54
CA HIS A 227 10.29 -12.05 -15.93
C HIS A 227 8.93 -12.67 -16.37
N ILE A 228 7.84 -12.37 -15.65
CA ILE A 228 6.46 -12.62 -16.08
C ILE A 228 5.73 -11.28 -16.14
#